data_AF-A0A846EYN1-F1
#
_entry.id   AF-A0A846EYN1-F1
#
_cell.length_a   1.000
_cell.length_b   1.000
_cell.length_c   1.000
_cell.angle_alpha   90.00
_cell.angle_beta   90.00
_cell.angle_gamma   90.00
#
_symmetry.space_group_name_H-M   'P 1'
#
loop_
_entity.id
_entity.type
_entity.pdbx_description
1 polymer ?
#
loop_
_entity_poly.entity_id
_entity_poly.type
_entity_poly.pdbx_seq_one_letter_code
_entity_poly.pdbx_strand_id
1 'polypeptide(L)'
;MPKQAKGKRPVYLDNTDNDKLLAIIMALAGEVSVLRERLDTIEKLLVAKSIIFSEDIENYQPDAQVNEEREQWRTDYITRILRVIDNLK
;
A
#
# COMPACT_ATOMS: atom_id res chain seq x y z
N MET A 1 12.77 -29.78 22.50
CA MET A 1 13.25 -28.93 21.39
C MET A 1 12.24 -29.02 20.25
N PRO A 2 11.76 -27.92 19.65
CA PRO A 2 10.77 -28.01 18.57
C PRO A 2 11.42 -28.65 17.33
N LYS A 3 10.72 -29.60 16.72
CA LYS A 3 11.21 -30.40 15.60
C LYS A 3 11.24 -29.52 14.34
N GLN A 4 12.43 -29.13 13.89
CA GLN A 4 12.60 -28.35 12.68
C GLN A 4 12.14 -29.19 11.47
N ALA A 5 11.17 -28.69 10.71
CA ALA A 5 10.68 -29.39 9.53
C ALA A 5 11.82 -29.53 8.50
N LYS A 6 12.10 -30.77 8.07
CA LYS A 6 13.20 -31.11 7.14
C LYS A 6 12.80 -30.99 5.65
N GLY A 7 11.70 -30.30 5.35
CA GLY A 7 11.22 -30.14 3.97
C GLY A 7 11.98 -29.02 3.26
N LYS A 8 12.47 -29.28 2.04
CA LYS A 8 12.95 -28.21 1.15
C LYS A 8 11.76 -27.28 0.88
N ARG A 9 11.94 -25.96 1.02
CA ARG A 9 10.85 -24.99 0.77
C ARG A 9 10.27 -25.25 -0.62
N PRO A 10 8.96 -25.45 -0.77
CA PRO A 10 8.35 -25.63 -2.07
C PRO A 10 8.61 -24.38 -2.90
N VAL A 11 9.02 -24.60 -4.15
CA VAL A 11 9.17 -23.56 -5.16
C VAL A 11 7.93 -23.66 -6.05
N TYR A 12 7.14 -22.59 -6.14
CA TYR A 12 5.85 -22.59 -6.84
C TYR A 12 5.95 -21.96 -8.24
N LEU A 13 6.83 -20.97 -8.39
CA LEU A 13 7.17 -20.30 -9.66
C LEU A 13 8.51 -20.80 -10.22
N ASP A 14 8.96 -20.24 -11.36
CA ASP A 14 10.15 -20.70 -12.09
C ASP A 14 11.43 -20.77 -11.24
N ASN A 15 11.56 -19.91 -10.23
CA ASN A 15 12.67 -19.93 -9.27
C ASN A 15 12.26 -19.37 -7.91
N THR A 16 13.14 -19.54 -6.93
CA THR A 16 12.91 -19.08 -5.55
C THR A 16 12.79 -17.56 -5.43
N ASP A 17 13.39 -16.79 -6.32
CA ASP A 17 13.33 -15.32 -6.27
C ASP A 17 11.96 -14.81 -6.76
N ASN A 18 11.35 -15.48 -7.74
CA ASN A 18 9.98 -15.22 -8.17
C ASN A 18 8.97 -15.53 -7.05
N ASP A 19 9.15 -16.62 -6.32
CA ASP A 19 8.29 -16.92 -5.15
C ASP A 19 8.42 -15.89 -4.04
N LYS A 20 9.65 -15.42 -3.78
CA LYS A 20 9.88 -14.33 -2.81
C LYS A 20 9.21 -13.04 -3.28
N LEU A 21 9.34 -12.70 -4.57
CA LEU A 21 8.70 -11.52 -5.14
C LEU A 21 7.18 -11.60 -5.03
N LEU A 22 6.58 -12.76 -5.37
CA LEU A 22 5.15 -13.00 -5.19
C LEU A 22 4.73 -12.85 -3.73
N ALA A 23 5.49 -13.42 -2.78
CA ALA A 23 5.20 -13.28 -1.35
C ALA A 23 5.24 -11.81 -0.88
N ILE A 24 6.20 -11.02 -1.37
CA ILE A 24 6.29 -9.57 -1.08
C ILE A 24 5.07 -8.84 -1.64
N ILE A 25 4.68 -9.12 -2.88
CA ILE A 25 3.51 -8.50 -3.51
C ILE A 25 2.23 -8.86 -2.76
N MET A 26 2.05 -10.12 -2.36
CA MET A 26 0.88 -10.55 -1.60
C MET A 26 0.81 -9.88 -0.21
N ALA A 27 1.95 -9.73 0.47
CA ALA A 27 2.00 -8.99 1.73
C ALA A 27 1.62 -7.51 1.54
N LEU A 28 2.18 -6.86 0.52
CA LEU A 28 1.84 -5.46 0.18
C LEU A 28 0.36 -5.30 -0.19
N ALA A 29 -0.21 -6.24 -0.97
CA ALA A 29 -1.62 -6.23 -1.32
C ALA A 29 -2.51 -6.35 -0.07
N GLY A 30 -2.11 -7.17 0.91
CA GLY A 30 -2.77 -7.26 2.20
C GLY A 30 -2.77 -5.92 2.95
N GLU A 31 -1.62 -5.26 3.07
CA GLU A 31 -1.53 -3.94 3.70
C GLU A 31 -2.37 -2.88 2.96
N VAL A 32 -2.38 -2.89 1.62
CA VAL A 32 -3.22 -1.99 0.82
C VAL A 32 -4.71 -2.24 1.06
N SER A 33 -5.12 -3.51 1.22
CA SER A 33 -6.51 -3.86 1.56
C SER A 33 -6.92 -3.27 2.91
N VAL A 34 -6.08 -3.44 3.93
CA VAL A 34 -6.33 -2.89 5.27
C VAL A 34 -6.42 -1.35 5.24
N LEU A 35 -5.55 -0.68 4.48
CA LEU A 35 -5.62 0.77 4.31
C LEU A 35 -6.91 1.21 3.62
N ARG A 36 -7.37 0.50 2.59
CA ARG A 36 -8.65 0.79 1.91
C ARG A 36 -9.84 0.64 2.86
N GLU A 37 -9.89 -0.45 3.65
CA GLU A 37 -10.95 -0.66 4.65
C GLU A 37 -10.96 0.43 5.72
N ARG A 38 -9.79 0.89 6.15
CA ARG A 38 -9.67 1.99 7.11
C ARG A 38 -10.20 3.31 6.53
N LEU A 39 -9.89 3.61 5.27
CA LEU A 39 -10.41 4.81 4.59
C LEU A 39 -11.93 4.76 4.43
N ASP A 40 -12.47 3.63 3.97
CA ASP A 40 -13.92 3.39 3.87
C ASP A 40 -14.61 3.55 5.24
N THR A 41 -14.00 3.05 6.31
CA THR A 41 -14.52 3.21 7.68
C THR A 41 -14.56 4.69 8.08
N ILE A 42 -13.51 5.46 7.77
CA ILE A 42 -13.46 6.90 8.08
C ILE A 42 -14.58 7.62 7.32
N GLU A 43 -14.73 7.36 6.02
CA GLU A 43 -15.79 7.95 5.20
C GLU A 43 -17.18 7.65 5.76
N LYS A 44 -17.47 6.37 6.04
CA LYS A 44 -18.76 5.96 6.63
C LYS A 44 -19.03 6.62 7.98
N LEU A 45 -18.00 6.77 8.83
CA LEU A 45 -18.13 7.43 10.12
C LEU A 45 -18.40 8.94 9.97
N LEU A 46 -17.80 9.61 8.98
CA LEU A 46 -18.04 11.03 8.71
C LEU A 46 -19.47 11.27 8.17
N VAL A 47 -19.93 10.40 7.27
CA VAL A 47 -21.32 10.43 6.75
C VAL A 47 -22.32 10.11 7.86
N ALA A 48 -22.08 9.09 8.69
CA ALA A 48 -22.96 8.74 9.81
C ALA A 48 -23.08 9.87 10.86
N LYS A 49 -22.07 10.74 10.95
CA LYS A 49 -22.06 11.94 11.80
C LYS A 49 -22.57 13.19 11.09
N SER A 50 -23.01 13.09 9.83
CA SER A 50 -23.45 14.20 9.00
C SER A 50 -22.41 15.32 8.86
N ILE A 51 -21.11 14.98 8.87
CA ILE A 51 -20.01 15.94 8.70
C ILE A 51 -19.78 16.24 7.21
N ILE A 52 -19.89 15.21 6.37
CA ILE A 52 -19.83 15.27 4.91
C ILE A 52 -20.93 14.36 4.32
N PHE A 53 -21.24 14.54 3.05
CA PHE A 53 -22.00 13.60 2.23
C PHE A 53 -21.08 12.78 1.34
N SER A 54 -21.52 11.61 0.87
CA SER A 54 -20.74 10.79 -0.07
C SER A 54 -20.40 11.56 -1.35
N GLU A 55 -21.29 12.46 -1.79
CA GLU A 55 -21.04 13.30 -2.96
C GLU A 55 -19.89 14.30 -2.77
N ASP A 56 -19.56 14.67 -1.53
CA ASP A 56 -18.49 15.63 -1.26
C ASP A 56 -17.12 15.05 -1.66
N ILE A 57 -16.93 13.73 -1.49
CA ILE A 57 -15.69 13.03 -1.88
C ILE A 57 -15.61 12.89 -3.40
N GLU A 58 -16.69 12.44 -4.04
CA GLU A 58 -16.74 12.23 -5.49
C GLU A 58 -16.59 13.55 -6.28
N ASN A 59 -17.11 14.65 -5.74
CA ASN A 59 -17.02 15.97 -6.37
C ASN A 59 -15.84 16.81 -5.87
N TYR A 60 -15.00 16.28 -4.97
CA TYR A 60 -13.90 17.04 -4.41
C TYR A 60 -12.90 17.45 -5.51
N GLN A 61 -12.73 18.76 -5.69
CA GLN A 61 -11.72 19.33 -6.55
C GLN A 61 -10.62 19.97 -5.72
N PRO A 62 -9.42 19.36 -5.63
CA PRO A 62 -8.29 19.96 -4.93
C PRO A 62 -7.85 21.24 -5.66
N ASP A 63 -7.53 22.28 -4.89
CA ASP A 63 -6.93 23.49 -5.44
C ASP A 63 -5.47 23.27 -5.85
N ALA A 64 -4.85 24.31 -6.40
CA ALA A 64 -3.46 24.25 -6.85
C ALA A 64 -2.48 23.89 -5.72
N GLN A 65 -2.72 24.40 -4.51
CA GLN A 65 -1.84 24.15 -3.36
C GLN A 65 -1.92 22.69 -2.92
N VAL A 66 -3.13 22.13 -2.77
CA VAL A 66 -3.32 20.72 -2.40
C VAL A 66 -2.70 19.79 -3.44
N ASN A 67 -2.79 20.14 -4.73
CA ASN A 67 -2.16 19.35 -5.78
C ASN A 67 -0.62 19.38 -5.71
N GLU A 68 -0.03 20.54 -5.43
CA GLU A 68 1.42 20.68 -5.24
C GLU A 68 1.92 19.88 -4.03
N GLU A 69 1.23 19.97 -2.90
CA GLU A 69 1.53 19.19 -1.69
C GLU A 69 1.48 17.67 -1.95
N ARG A 70 0.47 17.22 -2.70
CA ARG A 70 0.33 15.80 -3.09
C ARG A 70 1.46 15.36 -4.00
N GLU A 71 1.88 16.20 -4.94
CA GLU A 71 2.96 15.87 -5.87
C GLU A 71 4.32 15.77 -5.17
N GLN A 72 4.60 16.72 -4.27
CA GLN A 72 5.79 16.66 -3.44
C GLN A 72 5.79 15.39 -2.58
N TRP A 73 4.68 15.10 -1.90
CA TRP A 73 4.55 13.90 -1.08
C TRP A 73 4.74 12.61 -1.90
N ARG A 74 4.16 12.54 -3.09
CA ARG A 74 4.28 11.39 -4.00
C ARG A 74 5.72 11.18 -4.44
N THR A 75 6.41 12.26 -4.81
CA THR A 75 7.82 12.26 -5.21
C THR A 75 8.69 11.75 -4.07
N ASP A 76 8.51 12.26 -2.85
CA ASP A 76 9.26 11.84 -1.67
C ASP A 76 8.98 10.37 -1.30
N TYR A 77 7.73 9.94 -1.43
CA TYR A 77 7.33 8.56 -1.20
C TYR A 77 7.99 7.60 -2.18
N ILE A 78 7.92 7.88 -3.48
CA ILE A 78 8.57 7.09 -4.54
C ILE A 78 10.08 7.06 -4.32
N THR A 79 10.70 8.21 -4.04
CA THR A 79 12.15 8.30 -3.78
C THR A 79 12.57 7.41 -2.61
N ARG A 80 11.81 7.39 -1.50
CA ARG A 80 12.09 6.51 -0.35
C ARG A 80 12.01 5.02 -0.69
N ILE A 81 11.03 4.63 -1.52
CA ILE A 81 10.89 3.24 -1.97
C ILE A 81 12.07 2.86 -2.88
N LEU A 82 12.41 3.72 -3.85
CA LEU A 82 13.41 3.44 -4.87
C LEU A 82 14.85 3.61 -4.38
N ARG A 83 15.08 4.19 -3.19
CA ARG A 83 16.41 4.36 -2.60
C ARG A 83 17.22 3.06 -2.53
N VAL A 84 16.56 1.90 -2.39
CA VAL A 84 17.22 0.59 -2.39
C VAL A 84 17.89 0.29 -3.74
N ILE A 85 17.33 0.81 -4.84
CA ILE A 85 17.86 0.63 -6.20
C ILE A 85 19.01 1.60 -6.48
N ASP A 86 18.91 2.86 -6.03
CA ASP A 86 19.97 3.86 -6.23
C ASP A 86 21.26 3.56 -5.46
N ASN A 87 21.14 2.91 -4.29
CA ASN A 87 22.29 2.50 -3.47
C ASN A 87 22.97 1.20 -3.93
N LEU A 88 22.49 0.57 -5.02
CA LEU A 88 23.06 -0.66 -5.58
C LEU A 88 24.05 -0.38 -6.75
N LYS A 89 24.54 0.86 -6.89
CA LYS A 89 25.63 1.22 -7.80
C LYS A 89 27.01 1.04 -7.17
#